data_AF-A0A525C6A6-F1
#
_entry.id   AF-A0A525C6A6-F1
#
_cell.length_a   1.000
_cell.length_b   1.000
_cell.length_c   1.000
_cell.angle_alpha   90.00
_cell.angle_beta   90.00
_cell.angle_gamma   90.00
#
_symmetry.space_group_name_H-M   'P 1'
#
loop_
_entity.id
_entity.type
_entity.pdbx_description
1 polymer ?
#
loop_
_entity_poly.entity_id
_entity_poly.type
_entity_poly.pdbx_seq_one_letter_code
_entity_poly.pdbx_strand_id
1 'polypeptide(L)' 'MRYAYYPGCSLTESAREYDDSTRAVLGLLGAELNEIPDWTCCGASAVESVSRLLTYSLPARNMALAEREFGDADLLA' A
#
# COMPACT_ATOMS: atom_id res chain seq x y z
N MET A 1 -11.02 1.93 -13.35
CA MET A 1 -9.86 2.70 -12.84
C MET A 1 -8.81 1.70 -12.37
N ARG A 2 -7.50 1.99 -12.47
CA ARG A 2 -6.46 1.04 -12.04
C ARG A 2 -5.63 1.68 -10.93
N TYR A 3 -5.47 0.96 -9.83
CA TYR A 3 -4.71 1.42 -8.67
C TYR A 3 -3.52 0.51 -8.41
N ALA A 4 -2.37 1.12 -8.11
CA ALA A 4 -1.29 0.46 -7.39
C ALA A 4 -1.73 0.34 -5.93
N TYR A 5 -1.85 -0.89 -5.43
CA TYR A 5 -2.47 -1.16 -4.14
C TYR A 5 -1.43 -1.58 -3.09
N TYR A 6 -1.40 -0.87 -1.97
CA TYR A 6 -0.60 -1.15 -0.80
C TYR A 6 -1.52 -1.51 0.37
N PRO A 7 -1.73 -2.81 0.70
CA PRO A 7 -2.54 -3.18 1.86
C PRO A 7 -1.82 -2.88 3.19
N GLY A 8 -0.49 -2.80 3.18
CA GLY A 8 0.30 -2.73 4.40
C GLY A 8 0.14 -3.98 5.27
N CYS A 9 0.82 -4.01 6.42
CA CYS A 9 0.86 -5.21 7.27
C CYS A 9 -0.46 -5.48 8.02
N SER A 10 -1.24 -4.45 8.33
CA SER A 10 -2.48 -4.61 9.09
C SER A 10 -3.58 -5.29 8.28
N LEU A 11 -3.79 -4.88 7.02
CA LEU A 11 -4.83 -5.47 6.16
C LEU A 11 -4.45 -6.87 5.67
N THR A 12 -3.19 -7.28 5.78
CA THR A 12 -2.79 -8.67 5.52
C THR A 12 -2.98 -9.60 6.72
N GLU A 13 -3.22 -9.06 7.92
CA GLU A 13 -3.27 -9.86 9.16
C GLU A 13 -4.43 -9.43 10.08
N SER A 14 -4.20 -8.46 10.97
CA SER A 14 -5.12 -8.12 12.05
C SER A 14 -6.42 -7.44 11.62
N ALA A 15 -6.49 -6.97 10.38
CA ALA A 15 -7.60 -6.20 9.82
C ALA A 15 -7.97 -6.71 8.41
N ARG A 16 -7.84 -8.02 8.18
CA ARG A 16 -8.04 -8.65 6.86
C ARG A 16 -9.41 -8.40 6.25
N GLU A 17 -10.44 -8.26 7.07
CA GLU A 17 -11.80 -7.91 6.65
C GLU A 17 -11.87 -6.55 5.92
N TYR A 18 -10.94 -5.63 6.21
CA TYR A 18 -10.83 -4.36 5.48
C TYR A 18 -10.21 -4.55 4.08
N ASP A 19 -9.27 -5.47 3.90
CA ASP A 19 -8.77 -5.82 2.57
C ASP A 19 -9.88 -6.44 1.71
N ASP A 20 -10.55 -7.45 2.26
CA ASP A 20 -11.61 -8.20 1.58
C ASP A 20 -12.75 -7.26 1.15
N SER A 21 -13.21 -6.39 2.06
CA SER A 21 -14.27 -5.43 1.76
C SER A 21 -13.84 -4.34 0.77
N THR A 22 -12.60 -3.84 0.87
CA THR A 22 -12.04 -2.85 -0.07
C THR A 22 -11.98 -3.42 -1.49
N ARG A 23 -11.43 -4.63 -1.65
CA ARG A 23 -11.37 -5.33 -2.94
C ARG A 23 -12.76 -5.59 -3.52
N ALA A 24 -13.71 -6.05 -2.70
CA ALA A 24 -15.07 -6.32 -3.15
C ALA A 24 -15.79 -5.05 -3.63
N VAL A 25 -15.76 -3.98 -2.83
CA VAL A 25 -16.43 -2.71 -3.17
C VAL A 25 -15.80 -2.07 -4.40
N LEU A 26 -14.48 -2.00 -4.47
CA LEU A 26 -13.80 -1.40 -5.61
C LEU A 26 -13.97 -2.24 -6.89
N GLY A 27 -14.01 -3.57 -6.78
CA GLY A 27 -14.36 -4.44 -7.89
C GLY A 27 -15.76 -4.16 -8.45
N LEU A 28 -16.77 -3.96 -7.59
CA LEU A 28 -18.12 -3.58 -8.02
C LEU A 28 -18.19 -2.21 -8.71
N LEU A 29 -17.28 -1.30 -8.35
CA LEU A 29 -17.15 0.02 -8.98
C LEU A 29 -16.30 0.00 -10.27
N GLY A 30 -15.85 -1.17 -10.73
CA GLY A 30 -15.01 -1.30 -11.92
C GLY A 30 -13.58 -0.78 -11.72
N ALA A 31 -13.09 -0.79 -10.48
CA ALA A 31 -11.69 -0.53 -10.16
C ALA A 31 -10.89 -1.84 -10.10
N GLU A 32 -9.66 -1.76 -10.60
CA GLU A 32 -8.68 -2.84 -10.61
C GLU A 32 -7.61 -2.51 -9.57
N LEU A 33 -7.45 -3.39 -8.57
CA LEU A 33 -6.43 -3.25 -7.53
C LEU A 33 -5.27 -4.19 -7.82
N ASN A 34 -4.12 -3.62 -8.19
CA ASN A 34 -2.90 -4.37 -8.44
C ASN A 34 -1.95 -4.18 -7.27
N GLU A 35 -1.73 -5.23 -6.50
CA GLU A 35 -0.86 -5.15 -5.32
C GLU A 35 0.60 -4.85 -5.72
N ILE A 36 1.25 -3.92 -5.00
CA ILE A 36 2.63 -3.54 -5.27
C ILE A 36 3.56 -4.72 -4.97
N PRO A 37 4.33 -5.23 -5.94
CA PRO A 37 5.22 -6.34 -5.65
C PRO A 37 6.35 -5.91 -4.71
N ASP A 38 6.71 -6.79 -3.77
CA ASP A 38 7.83 -6.60 -2.85
C ASP A 38 7.72 -5.33 -1.97
N TRP A 39 6.50 -4.86 -1.69
CA TRP A 39 6.28 -3.79 -0.73
C TRP A 39 6.77 -4.22 0.67
N THR A 40 7.20 -3.24 1.47
CA THR A 40 7.64 -3.46 2.87
C THR A 40 6.77 -2.69 3.86
N CYS A 41 6.83 -3.05 5.14
CA CYS A 41 6.17 -2.26 6.19
C CYS A 41 6.58 -0.78 6.10
N CYS A 42 5.59 0.12 6.11
CA CYS A 42 5.80 1.57 6.03
C CYS A 42 6.42 2.16 7.30
N GLY A 43 6.53 1.38 8.37
CA GLY A 43 7.09 1.80 9.66
C GLY A 43 6.11 2.53 10.58
N ALA A 44 4.97 3.02 10.04
CA ALA A 44 3.88 3.67 10.76
C ALA A 44 4.36 4.53 11.95
N SER A 45 3.68 4.45 13.10
CA SER A 45 4.08 5.14 14.33
C SER A 45 5.26 4.48 15.07
N ALA A 46 5.60 3.24 14.72
CA ALA A 46 6.64 2.49 15.43
C ALA A 46 8.06 3.00 15.12
N VAL A 47 8.30 3.47 13.90
CA VAL A 47 9.63 3.87 13.43
C VAL A 47 9.97 5.33 13.76
N GLU A 48 8.97 6.18 13.97
CA GLU A 48 9.18 7.61 14.24
C GLU A 48 10.07 7.88 15.46
N SER A 49 9.91 7.11 16.53
CA SER A 49 10.72 7.22 17.75
C SER A 49 12.14 6.68 17.59
N VAL A 50 12.42 5.96 16.50
CA VAL A 50 13.70 5.28 16.26
C VAL A 50 14.55 6.06 15.26
N SER A 51 13.97 6.49 14.13
CA SER A 51 14.73 7.16 13.07
C SER A 51 13.84 8.00 12.16
N ARG A 52 14.08 9.32 12.19
CA ARG A 52 13.44 10.29 11.29
C ARG A 52 13.68 9.97 9.82
N LEU A 53 14.86 9.45 9.47
CA LEU A 53 15.16 9.08 8.07
C LEU A 53 14.26 7.92 7.62
N LEU A 54 14.12 6.89 8.47
CA LEU A 54 13.33 5.70 8.14
C LEU A 54 11.84 6.00 8.04
N THR A 55 11.32 6.93 8.84
CA THR A 55 9.94 7.43 8.73
C THR A 55 9.59 7.88 7.31
N TYR A 56 10.55 8.47 6.59
CA TYR A 56 10.33 8.90 5.22
C TYR A 56 10.75 7.84 4.19
N SER A 57 11.89 7.16 4.41
CA SER A 57 12.44 6.27 3.38
C SER A 57 11.65 4.97 3.20
N LEU A 58 11.03 4.44 4.25
CA LEU A 58 10.22 3.21 4.17
C LEU A 58 8.97 3.38 3.29
N PRO A 59 8.09 4.38 3.50
CA PRO A 59 6.98 4.62 2.59
C PRO A 59 7.46 5.09 1.21
N ALA A 60 8.54 5.88 1.12
CA ALA A 60 9.10 6.30 -0.17
C ALA A 60 9.57 5.12 -1.02
N ARG A 61 10.14 4.06 -0.41
CA ARG A 61 10.48 2.82 -1.12
C ARG A 61 9.25 2.22 -1.79
N ASN A 62 8.13 2.10 -1.07
CA ASN A 62 6.91 1.52 -1.61
C ASN A 62 6.32 2.39 -2.74
N MET A 63 6.38 3.72 -2.61
CA MET A 63 5.97 4.64 -3.68
C MET A 63 6.85 4.49 -4.93
N ALA A 64 8.17 4.36 -4.76
CA ALA A 64 9.09 4.12 -5.88
C ALA A 64 8.85 2.75 -6.54
N LEU A 65 8.46 1.73 -5.79
CA LEU A 65 8.02 0.44 -6.34
C LEU A 65 6.73 0.60 -7.15
N ALA A 66 5.74 1.33 -6.62
CA ALA A 66 4.49 1.59 -7.32
C ALA A 66 4.72 2.33 -8.65
N GLU A 67 5.52 3.41 -8.63
CA GLU A 67 5.88 4.19 -9.82
C GLU A 67 6.61 3.32 -10.84
N ARG A 68 7.57 2.49 -10.40
CA ARG A 68 8.32 1.60 -11.30
C ARG A 68 7.43 0.59 -12.01
N GLU A 69 6.52 -0.07 -11.29
CA GLU A 69 5.75 -1.18 -11.85
C GLU A 69 4.44 -0.76 -12.51
N PHE A 70 3.86 0.37 -12.10
CA PHE A 70 2.55 0.82 -12.58
C PHE A 70 2.56 2.20 -13.23
N GLY A 71 3.70 2.88 -13.31
CA GLY A 71 3.83 4.20 -13.92
C GLY A 71 2.95 5.23 -13.21
N ASP A 72 2.13 5.94 -13.98
CA ASP A 72 1.23 6.99 -13.50
C ASP A 72 -0.10 6.46 -12.91
N ALA A 73 -0.16 5.19 -12.50
CA ALA A 73 -1.35 4.65 -11.83
C ALA A 73 -1.55 5.31 -10.47
N ASP A 74 -2.81 5.58 -10.10
CA ASP A 74 -3.13 6.13 -8.78
C ASP A 74 -2.72 5.13 -7.68
N LEU A 75 -2.09 5.63 -6.62
CA LEU A 75 -1.70 4.83 -5.45
C LEU A 75 -2.85 4.78 -4.43
N LEU A 76 -3.25 3.58 -4.02
CA LEU A 76 -4.15 3.32 -2.91
C LEU A 76 -3.36 2.62 -1.79
N ALA A 77 -3.15 3.30 -0.66
CA ALA A 77 -2.28 2.85 0.44
C ALA A 77 -2.88 3.10 1.83
#